data_AF-A0A9D7NAK7-F1
#
_entry.id   AF-A0A9D7NAK7-F1
#
_cell.length_a   1.000
_cell.length_b   1.000
_cell.length_c   1.000
_cell.angle_alpha   90.00
_cell.angle_beta   90.00
_cell.angle_gamma   90.00
#
_symmetry.space_group_name_H-M   'P 1'
#
loop_
_entity.id
_entity.type
_entity.pdbx_description
1 polymer ?
#
loop_
_entity_poly.entity_id
_entity_poly.type
_entity_poly.pdbx_seq_one_letter_code
_entity_poly.pdbx_strand_id
1 'polypeptide(L)'
;MKHLLLCFVIGLSWQISPAQIFIPTSMMPRAGDTLLTAVDNLPANIRNIFSGRNQRWDFAMLEAPYSRSAVWRTAAKGNVAEVFKNAAFTAPVDEHTEGYYRTQGNDLILGVR
;
A
#
# COMPACT_ATOMS: atom_id res chain seq x y z
N MET A 1 41.89 23.36 15.81
CA MET A 1 41.46 21.94 15.93
C MET A 1 39.99 21.78 16.33
N LYS A 2 39.43 22.66 17.18
CA LYS A 2 38.03 22.60 17.66
C LYS A 2 36.97 22.67 16.54
N HIS A 3 37.20 23.50 15.52
CA HIS A 3 36.27 23.67 14.38
C HIS A 3 36.25 22.47 13.42
N LEU A 4 37.34 21.69 13.35
CA LEU A 4 37.44 20.52 12.47
C LEU A 4 36.54 19.38 12.99
N LEU A 5 36.48 19.22 14.31
CA LEU A 5 35.62 18.24 14.98
C LEU A 5 34.13 18.55 14.75
N LEU A 6 33.75 19.83 14.77
CA LEU A 6 32.38 20.27 14.55
C LEU A 6 31.91 19.96 13.11
N CYS A 7 32.76 20.22 12.11
CA CYS A 7 32.46 19.90 10.71
C CYS A 7 32.32 18.38 10.50
N PHE A 8 33.13 17.58 11.19
CA PHE A 8 33.06 16.11 11.10
C PHE A 8 31.74 15.57 11.68
N VAL A 9 31.28 16.10 12.82
CA VAL A 9 30.01 15.69 13.45
C VAL A 9 28.80 16.08 12.59
N ILE A 10 28.82 17.25 11.94
CA ILE A 10 27.74 17.68 11.05
C ILE A 10 27.70 16.81 9.78
N GLY A 11 28.86 16.46 9.20
CA GLY A 11 28.94 15.59 8.01
C GLY A 11 28.41 14.17 8.26
N LEU A 12 28.63 13.61 9.45
CA LEU A 12 28.11 12.28 9.83
C LEU A 12 26.57 12.25 10.00
N SER A 13 25.96 13.38 10.36
CA SER A 13 24.50 13.46 10.57
C SER A 13 23.67 13.45 9.28
N TRP A 14 24.31 13.59 8.11
CA TRP A 14 23.65 13.52 6.80
C TRP A 14 23.55 12.10 6.23
N GLN A 15 24.11 11.09 6.90
CA GLN A 15 24.00 9.68 6.49
C GLN A 15 22.79 8.96 7.10
N ILE A 16 21.78 9.70 7.57
CA ILE A 16 20.50 9.10 7.94
C ILE A 16 19.83 8.69 6.62
N SER A 17 20.12 7.48 6.14
CA SER A 17 19.38 6.88 5.05
C SER A 17 17.90 6.96 5.38
N PRO A 18 17.04 7.51 4.52
CA PRO A 18 15.61 7.41 4.72
C PRO A 18 15.30 5.91 4.84
N ALA A 19 14.65 5.52 5.93
CA ALA A 19 14.09 4.17 6.05
C ALA A 19 12.97 4.06 5.01
N GLN A 20 13.34 3.71 3.78
CA GLN A 20 12.40 3.55 2.69
C GLN A 20 11.66 2.23 2.88
N ILE A 21 10.33 2.29 2.91
CA ILE A 21 9.49 1.10 2.93
C ILE A 21 9.80 0.29 1.68
N PHE A 22 10.24 -0.96 1.86
CA PHE A 22 10.53 -1.89 0.79
C PHE A 22 9.43 -2.96 0.76
N ILE A 23 8.72 -3.06 -0.37
CA ILE A 23 7.74 -4.11 -0.61
C ILE A 23 8.38 -5.13 -1.56
N PRO A 24 8.70 -6.35 -1.08
CA PRO A 24 9.25 -7.38 -1.95
C PRO A 24 8.22 -7.86 -2.96
N THR A 25 8.67 -8.27 -4.15
CA THR A 25 7.80 -8.84 -5.20
C THR A 25 7.04 -10.08 -4.76
N SER A 26 7.54 -10.80 -3.74
CA SER A 26 6.85 -11.94 -3.14
C SER A 26 5.54 -11.57 -2.43
N MET A 27 5.34 -10.30 -2.07
CA MET A 27 4.09 -9.77 -1.51
C MET A 27 3.12 -9.26 -2.59
N MET A 28 3.51 -9.26 -3.87
CA MET A 28 2.59 -8.87 -4.95
C MET A 28 1.50 -9.93 -5.12
N PRO A 29 0.26 -9.52 -5.41
CA PRO A 29 -0.84 -10.44 -5.62
C PRO A 29 -0.59 -11.41 -6.78
N ARG A 30 -1.07 -12.64 -6.63
CA ARG A 30 -1.05 -13.68 -7.66
C ARG A 30 -2.47 -14.06 -8.04
N ALA A 31 -2.64 -14.65 -9.21
CA ALA A 31 -3.93 -15.20 -9.62
C ALA A 31 -4.34 -16.32 -8.64
N GLY A 32 -5.54 -16.24 -8.10
CA GLY A 32 -6.06 -17.11 -7.05
C GLY A 32 -6.04 -16.47 -5.65
N ASP A 33 -5.24 -15.42 -5.45
CA ASP A 33 -5.21 -14.71 -4.17
C ASP A 33 -6.53 -13.98 -3.92
N THR A 34 -6.88 -13.84 -2.66
CA THR A 34 -8.06 -13.07 -2.22
C THR A 34 -7.59 -11.94 -1.31
N LEU A 35 -7.82 -10.70 -1.74
CA LEU A 35 -7.62 -9.53 -0.90
C LEU A 35 -8.91 -9.27 -0.12
N LEU A 36 -8.82 -9.35 1.20
CA LEU A 36 -9.91 -8.98 2.10
C LEU A 36 -9.62 -7.58 2.65
N THR A 37 -10.54 -6.65 2.39
CA THR A 37 -10.47 -5.28 2.89
C THR A 37 -11.61 -5.06 3.85
N ALA A 38 -11.30 -4.73 5.09
CA ALA A 38 -12.27 -4.37 6.12
C ALA A 38 -12.19 -2.85 6.32
N VAL A 39 -13.32 -2.15 6.22
CA VAL A 39 -13.37 -0.68 6.25
C VAL A 39 -14.35 -0.20 7.31
N ASP A 40 -13.85 0.66 8.19
CA ASP A 40 -14.68 1.50 9.06
C ASP A 40 -14.94 2.83 8.35
N ASN A 41 -16.19 3.05 7.89
CA ASN A 41 -16.59 4.29 7.24
C ASN A 41 -17.16 5.32 8.22
N LEU A 42 -17.37 4.94 9.49
CA LEU A 42 -17.91 5.80 10.54
C LEU A 42 -17.09 5.63 11.83
N PRO A 43 -15.77 5.87 11.78
CA PRO A 43 -14.93 5.66 12.95
C PRO A 43 -15.34 6.62 14.04
N ALA A 44 -15.75 6.07 15.19
CA ALA A 44 -16.04 6.83 16.39
C ALA A 44 -14.91 6.64 17.40
N ASN A 45 -14.73 7.63 18.28
CA ASN A 45 -13.84 7.51 19.44
C ASN A 45 -12.35 7.24 19.15
N ILE A 46 -11.84 7.53 17.95
CA ILE A 46 -10.39 7.59 17.71
C ILE A 46 -9.83 8.76 18.52
N ARG A 47 -9.03 8.45 19.54
CA ARG A 47 -8.46 9.45 20.43
C ARG A 47 -6.94 9.46 20.31
N ASN A 48 -6.40 10.66 20.26
CA ASN A 48 -4.97 10.86 20.44
C ASN A 48 -4.67 10.83 21.95
N ILE A 49 -3.93 9.83 22.40
CA ILE A 49 -3.56 9.62 23.81
C ILE A 49 -2.39 10.55 24.21
N PHE A 50 -1.53 10.92 23.26
CA PHE A 50 -0.38 11.82 23.49
C PHE A 50 -0.11 12.73 22.29
N SER A 51 -0.31 14.04 22.44
CA SER A 51 0.06 15.00 21.38
C SER A 51 1.58 15.27 21.38
N GLY A 52 2.18 15.48 20.20
CA GLY A 52 3.60 15.86 20.06
C GLY A 52 4.40 14.92 19.15
N ARG A 53 5.72 14.82 19.34
CA ARG A 53 6.61 13.98 18.50
C ARG A 53 6.36 12.47 18.62
N ASN A 54 5.71 12.02 19.69
CA ASN A 54 5.43 10.60 19.97
C ASN A 54 3.93 10.37 20.06
N GLN A 55 3.22 10.65 18.96
CA GLN A 55 1.77 10.47 18.98
C GLN A 55 1.41 9.01 19.18
N ARG A 56 0.54 8.78 20.17
CA ARG A 56 -0.08 7.48 20.39
C ARG A 56 -1.56 7.62 20.08
N TRP A 57 -2.05 6.78 19.19
CA TRP A 57 -3.43 6.74 18.76
C TRP A 57 -4.09 5.48 19.31
N ASP A 58 -5.30 5.61 19.84
CA ASP A 58 -6.12 4.47 20.22
C ASP A 58 -7.06 4.11 19.08
N PHE A 59 -6.94 2.87 18.59
CA PHE A 59 -7.77 2.31 17.52
C PHE A 59 -8.63 1.13 18.02
N ALA A 60 -8.70 0.90 19.34
CA ALA A 60 -9.41 -0.24 19.91
C ALA A 60 -10.93 -0.23 19.61
N MET A 61 -11.47 0.94 19.26
CA MET A 61 -12.89 1.12 18.90
C MET A 61 -13.16 1.11 17.40
N LEU A 62 -12.16 0.82 16.55
CA LEU A 62 -12.42 0.63 15.12
C LEU A 62 -13.33 -0.58 14.95
N GLU A 63 -14.47 -0.36 14.31
CA GLU A 63 -15.38 -1.43 13.92
C GLU A 63 -15.27 -1.60 12.41
N ALA A 64 -15.27 -2.84 11.91
CA ALA A 64 -15.23 -3.07 10.47
C ALA A 64 -16.58 -3.60 9.95
N PRO A 65 -17.65 -2.78 9.95
CA PRO A 65 -18.98 -3.22 9.53
C PRO A 65 -19.03 -3.58 8.04
N TYR A 66 -18.11 -3.05 7.24
CA TYR A 66 -18.01 -3.35 5.81
C TYR A 66 -16.76 -4.18 5.53
N SER A 67 -16.94 -5.35 4.94
CA SER A 67 -15.86 -6.14 4.37
C SER A 67 -16.07 -6.27 2.86
N ARG A 68 -14.97 -6.21 2.11
CA ARG A 68 -14.92 -6.43 0.67
C ARG A 68 -13.90 -7.50 0.38
N SER A 69 -14.23 -8.36 -0.58
CA SER A 69 -13.34 -9.40 -1.07
C SER A 69 -13.05 -9.15 -2.54
N ALA A 70 -11.77 -9.11 -2.89
CA ALA A 70 -11.32 -9.00 -4.27
C ALA A 70 -10.48 -10.23 -4.62
N VAL A 71 -11.05 -11.11 -5.44
CA VAL A 71 -10.34 -12.27 -5.97
C VAL A 71 -9.50 -11.83 -7.17
N TRP A 72 -8.19 -11.99 -7.05
CA TRP A 72 -7.25 -11.74 -8.13
C TRP A 72 -7.30 -12.90 -9.12
N ARG A 73 -7.53 -12.57 -10.39
CA ARG A 73 -7.65 -13.54 -11.49
C ARG A 73 -6.59 -13.22 -12.55
N THR A 74 -6.33 -14.16 -13.44
CA THR A 74 -5.53 -13.88 -14.64
C THR A 74 -6.25 -12.82 -15.49
N ALA A 75 -5.51 -11.89 -16.08
CA ALA A 75 -6.11 -10.81 -16.89
C ALA A 75 -7.00 -11.35 -18.04
N ALA A 76 -6.65 -12.50 -18.62
CA ALA A 76 -7.43 -13.18 -19.65
C ALA A 76 -8.86 -13.59 -19.22
N LYS A 77 -9.17 -13.60 -17.91
CA LYS A 77 -10.52 -13.88 -17.38
C LYS A 77 -11.37 -12.64 -17.17
N GLY A 78 -10.83 -11.45 -17.43
CA GLY A 78 -11.56 -10.20 -17.33
C GLY A 78 -12.42 -9.93 -18.57
N ASN A 79 -13.44 -9.09 -18.41
CA ASN A 79 -14.44 -8.77 -19.43
C ASN A 79 -13.87 -8.00 -20.63
N VAL A 80 -12.80 -7.24 -20.42
CA VAL A 80 -12.15 -6.37 -21.42
C VAL A 80 -10.65 -6.68 -21.57
N ALA A 81 -10.27 -7.95 -21.40
CA ALA A 81 -8.89 -8.41 -21.46
C ALA A 81 -8.18 -8.02 -22.79
N GLU A 82 -8.92 -7.96 -23.89
CA GLU A 82 -8.40 -7.61 -25.22
C GLU A 82 -7.88 -6.17 -25.29
N VAL A 83 -8.39 -5.28 -24.44
CA VAL A 83 -7.96 -3.86 -24.35
C VAL A 83 -6.64 -3.77 -23.57
N PHE A 84 -6.49 -4.56 -22.51
CA PHE A 84 -5.34 -4.50 -21.60
C PHE A 84 -4.36 -5.67 -21.82
N LYS A 85 -3.80 -5.75 -23.03
CA LYS A 85 -2.93 -6.87 -23.46
C LYS A 85 -1.66 -7.08 -22.61
N ASN A 86 -1.22 -6.04 -21.90
CA ASN A 86 -0.03 -6.08 -21.06
C ASN A 86 -0.33 -6.35 -19.59
N ALA A 87 -1.59 -6.56 -19.23
CA ALA A 87 -1.97 -6.90 -17.86
C ALA A 87 -1.73 -8.38 -17.60
N ALA A 88 -1.22 -8.69 -16.41
CA ALA A 88 -1.07 -10.06 -15.92
C ALA A 88 -2.29 -10.49 -15.10
N PHE A 89 -2.90 -9.54 -14.37
CA PHE A 89 -3.96 -9.82 -13.42
C PHE A 89 -5.17 -8.90 -13.62
N THR A 90 -6.32 -9.34 -13.12
CA THR A 90 -7.51 -8.52 -12.96
C THR A 90 -8.16 -8.79 -11.61
N ALA A 91 -8.72 -7.76 -10.99
CA ALA A 91 -9.43 -7.85 -9.72
C ALA A 91 -10.58 -6.81 -9.70
N PRO A 92 -11.70 -7.08 -9.00
CA PRO A 92 -12.76 -6.09 -8.85
C PRO A 92 -12.27 -4.90 -8.02
N VAL A 93 -12.55 -3.69 -8.48
CA VAL A 93 -12.31 -2.43 -7.76
C VAL A 93 -13.57 -2.04 -6.98
N ASP A 94 -14.72 -2.25 -7.60
CA ASP A 94 -16.05 -2.12 -7.01
C ASP A 94 -16.99 -3.17 -7.65
N GLU A 95 -18.29 -3.06 -7.39
CA GLU A 95 -19.30 -4.01 -7.88
C GLU A 95 -19.44 -4.06 -9.40
N HIS A 96 -19.03 -3.01 -10.12
CA HIS A 96 -19.25 -2.85 -11.56
C HIS A 96 -17.94 -2.61 -12.35
N THR A 97 -16.82 -2.43 -11.65
CA THR A 97 -15.54 -2.07 -12.23
C THR A 97 -14.48 -3.11 -11.89
N GLU A 98 -13.74 -3.56 -12.89
CA GLU A 98 -12.55 -4.40 -12.72
C GLU A 98 -11.29 -3.60 -13.11
N GLY A 99 -10.25 -3.74 -12.28
CA GLY A 99 -8.92 -3.20 -12.56
C GLY A 99 -8.09 -4.25 -13.30
N TYR A 100 -7.18 -3.78 -14.15
CA TYR A 100 -6.20 -4.62 -14.85
C TYR A 100 -4.81 -4.22 -14.40
N TYR A 101 -4.01 -5.17 -13.94
CA TYR A 101 -2.77 -4.90 -13.25
C TYR A 101 -1.60 -5.65 -13.88
N ARG A 102 -0.42 -5.04 -13.82
CA ARG A 102 0.85 -5.69 -14.11
C ARG A 102 1.88 -5.34 -13.04
N THR A 103 2.78 -6.26 -12.77
CA THR A 103 3.95 -6.00 -11.91
C THR A 103 5.09 -5.47 -12.76
N GLN A 104 5.73 -4.38 -12.32
CA GLN A 104 6.95 -3.84 -12.93
C GLN A 104 7.96 -3.57 -11.83
N GLY A 105 8.99 -4.42 -11.72
CA GLY A 105 9.87 -4.41 -10.56
C GLY A 105 9.07 -4.71 -9.28
N ASN A 106 9.13 -3.79 -8.31
CA ASN A 106 8.38 -3.89 -7.05
C ASN A 106 7.04 -3.14 -7.07
N ASP A 107 6.64 -2.64 -8.24
CA ASP A 107 5.43 -1.83 -8.38
C ASP A 107 4.29 -2.67 -8.97
N LEU A 108 3.09 -2.43 -8.45
CA LEU A 108 1.83 -2.91 -9.01
C LEU A 108 1.17 -1.77 -9.78
N ILE A 109 1.20 -1.85 -11.10
CA ILE A 109 0.72 -0.79 -11.99
C ILE A 109 -0.69 -1.14 -12.45
N LEU A 110 -1.64 -0.23 -12.20
CA LEU A 110 -2.96 -0.26 -12.81
C LEU A 110 -2.85 0.20 -14.27
N GLY A 111 -3.35 -0.62 -15.18
CA GLY A 111 -3.49 -0.27 -16.59
C GLY A 111 -4.54 0.82 -16.74
N VAL A 112 -4.09 2.05 -16.94
CA VAL A 112 -4.95 3.18 -17.32
C VAL A 112 -4.92 3.31 -18.84
N ARG A 113 -6.08 3.53 -19.44
CA ARG A 113 -6.25 3.70 -20.89
C ARG A 113 -5.56 4.96 -21.39
#